data_AF-A0A937IUS9-F1
#
_entry.id   AF-A0A937IUS9-F1
#
_cell.length_a   1.000
_cell.length_b   1.000
_cell.length_c   1.000
_cell.angle_alpha   90.00
_cell.angle_beta   90.00
_cell.angle_gamma   90.00
#
_symmetry.space_group_name_H-M   'P 1'
#
loop_
_entity.id
_entity.type
_entity.pdbx_description
1 polymer ?
#
loop_
_entity_poly.entity_id
_entity_poly.type
_entity_poly.pdbx_seq_one_letter_code
_entity_poly.pdbx_strand_id
1 'polypeptide(L)'
;MKKTNFKFWQGYIGIAVFIVFNTIAMILYPGGTYLDSKTEGYHFFYNFFSNLGEWVARNGELNTSSALLFNTSLTIFSISYFSFFISFLKQEVKYIEQKWLSF
;
A
#
# COMPACT_ATOMS: atom_id res chain seq x y z
N MET A 1 -22.62 -17.70 -23.92
CA MET A 1 -21.41 -17.32 -23.15
C MET A 1 -21.84 -16.66 -21.84
N LYS A 2 -21.63 -17.29 -20.68
CA LYS A 2 -21.90 -16.63 -19.38
C LYS A 2 -20.87 -15.52 -19.21
N LYS A 3 -21.31 -14.26 -19.14
CA LYS A 3 -20.49 -13.16 -18.64
C LYS A 3 -19.98 -13.57 -17.27
N THR A 4 -18.69 -13.87 -17.16
CA THR A 4 -18.05 -14.11 -15.88
C THR A 4 -18.17 -12.80 -15.10
N ASN A 5 -18.91 -12.81 -13.99
CA ASN A 5 -18.95 -11.70 -13.03
C ASN A 5 -17.59 -11.64 -12.31
N PHE A 6 -16.54 -11.26 -13.03
CA PHE A 6 -15.17 -11.28 -12.56
C PHE A 6 -14.93 -10.02 -11.72
N LYS A 7 -14.95 -10.17 -10.40
CA LYS A 7 -14.71 -9.05 -9.47
C LYS A 7 -13.30 -9.16 -8.87
N PHE A 8 -12.39 -8.32 -9.33
CA PHE A 8 -11.01 -8.20 -8.83
C PHE A 8 -10.94 -7.37 -7.54
N TRP A 9 -11.58 -7.85 -6.48
CA TRP A 9 -11.66 -7.12 -5.21
C TRP A 9 -10.32 -6.95 -4.51
N GLN A 10 -9.34 -7.83 -4.78
CA GLN A 10 -8.04 -7.82 -4.11
C GLN A 10 -7.39 -6.44 -4.21
N GLY A 11 -7.19 -5.92 -5.43
CA GLY A 11 -6.56 -4.62 -5.66
C GLY A 11 -7.25 -3.48 -4.92
N TYR A 12 -8.58 -3.43 -4.95
CA TYR A 12 -9.36 -2.42 -4.23
C TYR A 12 -9.17 -2.50 -2.71
N ILE A 13 -9.16 -3.70 -2.14
CA ILE A 13 -8.88 -3.92 -0.71
C ILE A 13 -7.46 -3.45 -0.37
N GLY A 14 -6.48 -3.76 -1.22
CA GLY A 14 -5.09 -3.33 -1.05
C GLY A 14 -4.97 -1.81 -1.00
N ILE A 15 -5.59 -1.11 -1.96
CA ILE A 15 -5.63 0.36 -2.02
C ILE A 15 -6.31 0.94 -0.77
N ALA A 16 -7.46 0.41 -0.37
CA ALA A 16 -8.19 0.91 0.78
C ALA A 16 -7.38 0.79 2.08
N VAL A 17 -6.75 -0.37 2.33
CA VAL A 17 -5.88 -0.58 3.49
C VAL A 17 -4.68 0.37 3.44
N PHE A 18 -4.05 0.52 2.26
CA PHE A 18 -2.91 1.41 2.10
C PHE A 18 -3.25 2.86 2.45
N ILE A 19 -4.36 3.40 1.93
CA ILE A 19 -4.78 4.77 2.23
C ILE A 19 -5.06 4.94 3.73
N VAL A 20 -5.90 4.07 4.30
CA VAL A 20 -6.30 4.18 5.71
C VAL A 20 -5.09 4.10 6.64
N PHE A 21 -4.22 3.10 6.45
CA PHE A 21 -3.08 2.91 7.35
C PHE A 21 -2.06 4.04 7.23
N ASN A 22 -1.80 4.55 6.02
CA ASN A 22 -0.87 5.66 5.85
C ASN A 22 -1.43 6.98 6.39
N THR A 23 -2.74 7.22 6.26
CA THR A 23 -3.37 8.39 6.91
C THR A 23 -3.24 8.30 8.43
N ILE A 24 -3.48 7.14 9.03
CA ILE A 24 -3.30 6.95 10.48
C ILE A 24 -1.81 7.08 10.86
N ALA A 25 -0.89 6.54 10.06
CA ALA A 25 0.55 6.66 10.29
C ALA A 25 1.01 8.13 10.30
N MET A 26 0.51 8.96 9.37
CA MET A 26 0.80 10.40 9.37
C MET A 26 0.32 11.11 10.64
N ILE A 27 -0.87 10.74 11.14
CA ILE A 27 -1.42 11.31 12.39
C ILE A 27 -0.57 10.90 13.61
N LEU A 28 0.00 9.69 13.60
CA LEU A 28 0.77 9.13 14.71
C LEU A 28 2.28 9.41 14.61
N TYR A 29 2.75 10.08 13.56
CA TYR A 29 4.17 10.38 13.37
C TYR A 29 4.63 11.42 14.41
N PRO A 30 5.70 11.16 15.19
CA PRO A 30 6.14 12.05 16.27
C PRO A 30 6.57 13.44 15.79
N GLY A 31 7.37 13.50 14.73
CA GLY A 31 7.80 14.78 14.17
C GLY A 31 9.22 14.82 13.62
N GLY A 32 9.65 16.04 13.38
CA GLY A 32 10.87 16.42 12.70
C GLY A 32 10.73 16.36 11.18
N THR A 33 11.44 17.24 10.50
CA THR A 33 11.67 17.22 9.06
C THR A 33 13.17 17.13 8.78
N TYR A 34 13.56 17.00 7.52
CA TYR A 34 14.97 17.06 7.14
C TYR A 34 15.59 18.44 7.42
N LEU A 35 14.79 19.51 7.36
CA LEU A 35 15.26 20.88 7.54
C LEU A 35 15.23 21.33 9.00
N ASP A 36 14.29 20.82 9.78
CA ASP A 36 14.11 21.18 11.18
C ASP A 36 13.60 19.97 11.98
N SER A 37 14.42 19.48 12.91
CA SER A 37 14.09 18.35 13.77
C SER A 37 13.14 18.71 14.92
N LYS A 38 12.83 19.99 15.13
CA LYS A 38 11.95 20.45 16.22
C LYS A 38 10.48 20.51 15.84
N THR A 39 10.13 20.29 14.58
CA THR A 39 8.74 20.30 14.14
C THR A 39 7.98 19.13 14.76
N GLU A 40 6.71 19.33 15.09
CA GLU A 40 5.84 18.27 15.60
C GLU A 40 4.99 17.68 14.48
N GLY A 41 4.77 16.37 14.50
CA GLY A 41 3.91 15.70 13.53
C GLY A 41 4.51 15.56 12.11
N TYR A 42 3.73 14.92 11.23
CA TYR A 42 4.10 14.75 9.83
C TYR A 42 3.76 15.97 8.97
N HIS A 43 4.76 16.52 8.29
CA HIS A 43 4.62 17.61 7.32
C HIS A 43 4.64 17.07 5.89
N PHE A 44 3.47 17.06 5.22
CA PHE A 44 3.30 16.44 3.90
C PHE A 44 4.29 16.90 2.82
N PHE A 45 4.70 18.17 2.83
CA PHE A 45 5.63 18.72 1.83
C PHE A 45 7.10 18.74 2.29
N TYR A 46 7.37 18.44 3.56
CA TYR A 46 8.72 18.56 4.16
C TYR A 46 9.26 17.25 4.71
N ASN A 47 8.41 16.22 4.83
CA ASN A 47 8.80 14.86 5.12
C ASN A 47 8.75 14.00 3.85
N PHE A 48 9.67 13.06 3.76
CA PHE A 48 9.53 11.97 2.81
C PHE A 48 8.43 11.03 3.29
N PHE A 49 7.63 10.49 2.36
CA PHE A 49 6.60 9.51 2.67
C PHE A 49 7.17 8.29 3.41
N SER A 50 8.40 7.86 3.07
CA SER A 50 9.10 6.76 3.74
C SER A 50 9.51 7.06 5.17
N ASN A 51 9.54 8.32 5.62
CA ASN A 51 9.85 8.63 7.02
C ASN A 51 8.82 8.02 7.98
N LEU A 52 7.58 7.83 7.53
CA LEU A 52 6.55 7.13 8.29
C LEU A 52 6.95 5.70 8.65
N GLY A 53 7.82 5.06 7.86
CA GLY A 53 8.31 3.70 8.02
C GLY A 53 9.59 3.55 8.86
N GLU A 54 10.25 4.66 9.23
CA GLU A 54 11.47 4.65 10.03
C GLU A 54 11.14 4.35 11.49
N TRP A 55 11.95 3.55 12.19
CA TRP A 55 11.71 3.21 13.61
C TRP A 55 12.01 4.36 14.58
N VAL A 56 12.79 5.34 14.15
CA VAL A 56 13.09 6.58 14.88
C VAL A 56 12.73 7.74 13.96
N ALA A 57 11.91 8.67 14.45
CA ALA A 57 11.47 9.85 13.71
C ALA A 57 12.60 10.88 13.58
N ARG A 58 12.39 11.92 12.77
CA ARG A 58 13.41 12.93 12.47
C ARG A 58 13.69 13.86 13.65
N ASN A 59 12.78 13.95 14.61
CA ASN A 59 12.99 14.60 15.90
C ASN A 59 13.77 13.74 16.92
N GLY A 60 14.08 12.48 16.59
CA GLY A 60 14.81 11.55 17.46
C GLY A 60 13.92 10.68 18.37
N GLU A 61 12.60 10.86 18.31
CA GLU A 61 11.66 10.06 19.10
C GLU A 61 11.36 8.70 18.44
N LEU A 62 10.89 7.74 19.25
CA LEU A 62 10.47 6.43 18.76
C LEU A 62 9.22 6.56 17.89
N ASN A 63 9.27 6.01 16.67
CA ASN A 63 8.21 6.08 15.68
C ASN A 63 7.49 4.73 15.47
N THR A 64 7.45 3.90 16.50
CA THR A 64 7.02 2.49 16.40
C THR A 64 5.63 2.33 15.80
N SER A 65 4.66 3.16 16.20
CA SER A 65 3.26 3.05 15.74
C SER A 65 3.10 3.39 14.27
N SER A 66 3.65 4.53 13.82
CA SER A 66 3.65 4.90 12.39
C SER A 66 4.45 3.87 11.57
N ALA A 67 5.63 3.47 12.06
CA ALA A 67 6.50 2.53 11.35
C ALA A 67 5.79 1.19 11.12
N LEU A 68 5.12 0.66 12.15
CA LEU A 68 4.38 -0.58 12.03
C LEU A 68 3.23 -0.44 11.02
N LEU A 69 2.42 0.62 11.11
CA LEU A 69 1.31 0.87 10.20
C LEU A 69 1.77 1.02 8.75
N PHE A 70 2.77 1.87 8.51
CA PHE A 70 3.33 2.13 7.19
C PHE A 70 3.87 0.85 6.55
N ASN A 71 4.77 0.14 7.24
CA ASN A 71 5.40 -1.07 6.70
C ASN A 71 4.38 -2.19 6.49
N THR A 72 3.44 -2.38 7.43
CA THR A 72 2.35 -3.37 7.27
C THR A 72 1.47 -3.03 6.07
N SER A 73 1.15 -1.75 5.86
CA SER A 73 0.35 -1.30 4.73
C SER A 73 1.00 -1.64 3.39
N LEU A 74 2.32 -1.44 3.27
CA LEU A 74 3.09 -1.76 2.06
C LEU A 74 3.15 -3.27 1.81
N THR A 75 3.33 -4.07 2.87
CA THR A 75 3.31 -5.53 2.76
C THR A 75 1.94 -6.03 2.29
N ILE A 76 0.85 -5.56 2.89
CA ILE A 76 -0.51 -5.94 2.50
C ILE A 76 -0.82 -5.49 1.08
N PHE A 77 -0.47 -4.25 0.73
CA PHE A 77 -0.66 -3.71 -0.61
C PHE A 77 0.07 -4.57 -1.66
N SER A 78 1.32 -4.94 -1.40
CA SER A 78 2.14 -5.77 -2.28
C SER A 78 1.55 -7.17 -2.48
N ILE A 79 1.14 -7.84 -1.39
CA ILE A 79 0.51 -9.17 -1.45
C ILE A 79 -0.81 -9.11 -2.22
N SER A 80 -1.60 -8.07 -1.98
CA SER A 80 -2.87 -7.86 -2.64
C SER A 80 -2.72 -7.69 -4.16
N TYR A 81 -1.81 -6.82 -4.60
CA TYR A 81 -1.54 -6.60 -6.01
C TYR A 81 -0.92 -7.82 -6.68
N PHE A 82 -0.01 -8.51 -5.99
CA PHE A 82 0.53 -9.78 -6.47
C PHE A 82 -0.58 -10.81 -6.72
N SER A 83 -1.50 -10.98 -5.77
CA SER A 83 -2.66 -11.87 -5.90
C SER A 83 -3.58 -11.48 -7.06
N PHE A 84 -3.81 -10.17 -7.25
CA PHE A 84 -4.55 -9.64 -8.39
C PHE A 84 -3.90 -10.05 -9.72
N PHE A 85 -2.59 -9.82 -9.89
CA PHE A 85 -1.90 -10.12 -11.13
C PHE A 85 -1.88 -11.61 -11.46
N ILE A 86 -1.68 -12.48 -10.46
CA ILE A 86 -1.79 -13.93 -10.66
C ILE A 86 -3.19 -14.32 -11.14
N SER A 87 -4.23 -13.75 -10.52
CA SER A 87 -5.61 -14.01 -10.90
C SER A 87 -5.92 -13.52 -12.31
N PHE A 88 -5.42 -12.33 -12.67
CA PHE A 88 -5.56 -11.73 -13.99
C PHE A 88 -4.88 -12.58 -15.07
N LEU A 89 -3.60 -12.92 -14.89
CA LEU A 89 -2.85 -13.75 -15.84
C LEU A 89 -3.51 -15.11 -16.07
N LYS A 90 -4.02 -15.75 -15.01
CA LYS A 90 -4.74 -17.02 -15.13
C LYS A 90 -6.01 -16.91 -15.98
N GLN A 91 -6.68 -15.76 -15.98
CA GLN A 91 -7.84 -15.54 -16.84
C GLN A 91 -7.44 -15.25 -18.28
N GLU A 92 -6.42 -14.45 -18.50
CA GLU A 92 -5.90 -14.16 -19.85
C GLU A 92 -5.47 -15.46 -20.55
N VAL A 93 -4.74 -16.34 -19.86
CA VAL A 93 -4.37 -17.66 -20.42
C VAL A 93 -5.60 -18.47 -20.79
N LYS A 94 -6.60 -18.57 -19.90
CA LYS A 94 -7.85 -19.30 -20.19
C LYS A 94 -8.62 -18.71 -21.37
N TYR A 95 -8.67 -17.39 -21.48
CA TYR A 95 -9.34 -16.71 -22.58
C TYR A 95 -8.65 -17.00 -23.92
N ILE A 96 -7.31 -16.94 -23.93
CA ILE A 96 -6.50 -17.28 -25.10
C ILE A 96 -6.73 -18.74 -25.51
N GLU A 97 -6.64 -19.70 -24.58
CA GLU A 97 -6.89 -21.12 -24.83
C GLU A 97 -8.30 -21.37 -25.41
N GLN A 98 -9.34 -20.77 -24.83
CA GLN A 98 -10.71 -20.89 -25.33
C GLN A 98 -10.87 -20.33 -26.74
N LYS A 99 -10.20 -19.21 -27.04
CA LYS A 99 -10.21 -18.61 -28.38
C LYS A 99 -9.51 -19.50 -29.40
N TRP A 100 -8.36 -20.10 -29.05
CA TRP A 100 -7.66 -21.05 -29.92
C TRP A 100 -8.48 -22.31 -30.20
N LEU A 101 -9.13 -22.89 -29.18
CA LEU A 101 -9.99 -24.08 -29.34
C LEU A 101 -11.29 -23.82 -30.12
N SER A 102 -11.59 -22.57 -30.46
CA SER A 102 -12.77 -22.18 -31.23
C SER A 102 -12.52 -22.00 -32.73
N PHE A 103 -11.27 -22.19 -33.18
CA PHE A 103 -10.89 -22.32 -34.59
C PHE A 103 -10.75 -23.79 -34.98
#